data_AF-A0A2J2HGT2-F1
#
_entry.id   AF-A0A2J2HGT2-F1
#
_cell.length_a   1.000
_cell.length_b   1.000
_cell.length_c   1.000
_cell.angle_alpha   90.00
_cell.angle_beta   90.00
_cell.angle_gamma   90.00
#
_symmetry.space_group_name_H-M   'P 1'
#
loop_
_entity.id
_entity.type
_entity.pdbx_description
1 polymer ?
#
loop_
_entity_poly.entity_id
_entity_poly.type
_entity_poly.pdbx_seq_one_letter_code
_entity_poly.pdbx_strand_id
1 'polypeptide(L)'
;MECNEITVRDWDGVREYLCGNVSLARLISINDEVSVLSIDVLSPWDIPIDETLKIGDVKLMYRREVINNLKWEFVGYDDGVRRELISIRIFVGKGFDDSAIKELIINAVKTYSRYR
;
A
#
# COMPACT_ATOMS: atom_id res chain seq x y z
N MET A 1 -5.01 14.72 3.63
CA MET A 1 -5.38 14.93 2.22
C MET A 1 -6.83 14.55 2.01
N GLU A 2 -7.71 15.49 1.68
CA GLU A 2 -9.08 15.18 1.27
C GLU A 2 -9.07 14.78 -0.20
N CYS A 3 -9.25 13.47 -0.47
CA CYS A 3 -9.39 12.97 -1.82
C CYS A 3 -10.85 12.83 -2.19
N ASN A 4 -11.37 13.76 -2.99
CA ASN A 4 -12.78 13.78 -3.37
C ASN A 4 -13.10 12.78 -4.49
N GLU A 5 -12.11 12.47 -5.32
CA GLU A 5 -12.26 11.53 -6.43
C GLU A 5 -10.95 10.78 -6.68
N ILE A 6 -11.05 9.46 -6.84
CA ILE A 6 -9.94 8.61 -7.28
C ILE A 6 -10.15 8.28 -8.76
N THR A 7 -9.26 8.77 -9.60
CA THR A 7 -9.22 8.44 -11.02
C THR A 7 -8.29 7.26 -11.27
N VAL A 8 -8.49 6.55 -12.39
CA VAL A 8 -7.70 5.36 -12.75
C VAL A 8 -6.96 5.64 -14.05
N ARG A 9 -5.68 5.28 -14.08
CA ARG A 9 -4.80 5.38 -15.25
C ARG A 9 -4.13 4.03 -15.48
N ASP A 10 -4.33 3.45 -16.65
CA ASP A 10 -3.66 2.22 -17.05
C ASP A 10 -2.38 2.55 -17.84
N TRP A 11 -1.24 1.99 -17.43
CA TRP A 11 0.03 2.12 -18.15
C TRP A 11 0.85 0.83 -18.04
N ASP A 12 1.21 0.25 -19.19
CA ASP A 12 2.09 -0.92 -19.32
C ASP A 12 1.76 -2.09 -18.37
N GLY A 13 0.47 -2.42 -18.25
CA GLY A 13 0.00 -3.54 -17.40
C GLY A 13 -0.08 -3.22 -15.91
N VAL A 14 0.17 -1.97 -15.52
CA VAL A 14 -0.05 -1.44 -14.16
C VAL A 14 -1.27 -0.52 -14.18
N ARG A 15 -2.24 -0.78 -13.30
CA ARG A 15 -3.36 0.16 -13.07
C ARG A 15 -3.01 1.07 -11.91
N GLU A 16 -3.00 2.37 -12.13
CA GLU A 16 -2.64 3.38 -11.14
C GLU A 16 -3.88 4.16 -10.69
N TYR A 17 -3.99 4.37 -9.38
CA TYR A 17 -5.09 5.08 -8.74
C TYR A 17 -4.57 6.41 -8.24
N LEU A 18 -5.17 7.50 -8.73
CA LEU A 18 -4.68 8.85 -8.56
C LEU A 18 -5.68 9.68 -7.75
N CYS A 19 -5.16 10.56 -6.89
CA CYS A 19 -5.91 11.67 -6.32
C CYS A 19 -5.48 12.98 -6.97
N GLY A 20 -6.30 13.52 -7.88
CA GLY A 20 -5.85 14.57 -8.79
C GLY A 20 -4.66 14.07 -9.63
N ASN A 21 -3.48 14.65 -9.43
CA ASN A 21 -2.25 14.25 -10.12
C ASN A 21 -1.28 13.43 -9.25
N VAL A 22 -1.68 13.07 -8.02
CA VAL A 22 -0.83 12.34 -7.07
C VAL A 22 -1.17 10.86 -7.09
N SER A 23 -0.18 10.00 -7.29
CA SER A 23 -0.33 8.55 -7.18
C SER A 23 -0.61 8.15 -5.74
N LEU A 24 -1.72 7.45 -5.53
CA LEU A 24 -2.10 6.87 -4.23
C LEU A 24 -1.75 5.39 -4.15
N ALA A 25 -1.97 4.67 -5.25
CA ALA A 25 -1.76 3.23 -5.27
C ALA A 25 -1.55 2.71 -6.69
N ARG A 26 -0.93 1.54 -6.77
CA ARG A 26 -0.71 0.80 -8.01
C ARG A 26 -1.20 -0.63 -7.83
N LEU A 27 -1.99 -1.12 -8.77
CA LEU A 27 -2.38 -2.51 -8.88
C LEU A 27 -1.51 -3.19 -9.93
N ILE A 28 -0.70 -4.13 -9.47
CA ILE A 28 0.29 -4.84 -10.29
C ILE A 28 -0.12 -6.31 -10.34
N SER A 29 -0.36 -6.84 -11.54
CA SER A 29 -0.65 -8.26 -11.72
C SER A 29 0.63 -9.08 -11.56
N ILE A 30 0.62 -10.03 -10.62
CA ILE A 30 1.72 -11.01 -10.48
C ILE A 30 1.52 -12.14 -11.47
N ASN A 31 0.27 -12.62 -11.59
CA ASN A 31 -0.15 -13.66 -12.50
C ASN A 31 -1.63 -13.46 -12.85
N ASP A 32 -2.19 -14.44 -13.56
CA ASP A 32 -3.58 -14.39 -14.00
C ASP A 32 -4.59 -14.41 -12.84
N GLU A 33 -4.23 -14.77 -11.62
CA GLU A 33 -5.19 -14.92 -10.52
C GLU A 33 -5.02 -13.87 -9.42
N VAL A 34 -3.81 -13.33 -9.29
CA VAL A 34 -3.39 -12.51 -8.16
C VAL A 34 -2.76 -11.21 -8.65
N SER A 35 -3.25 -10.12 -8.09
CA SER A 35 -2.65 -8.80 -8.19
C SER A 35 -2.25 -8.29 -6.80
N VAL A 36 -1.26 -7.41 -6.76
CA VAL A 36 -0.87 -6.69 -5.55
C VAL A 36 -1.28 -5.24 -5.71
N LEU A 37 -2.16 -4.80 -4.82
CA LEU A 37 -2.47 -3.40 -4.62
C LEU A 37 -1.41 -2.82 -3.66
N SER A 38 -0.48 -2.06 -4.20
CA SER A 38 0.53 -1.31 -3.45
C SER A 38 0.04 0.10 -3.22
N ILE A 39 -0.27 0.45 -1.97
CA ILE A 39 -0.79 1.76 -1.56
C ILE A 39 0.37 2.52 -0.93
N ASP A 40 0.65 3.70 -1.48
CA ASP A 40 1.68 4.59 -0.98
C ASP A 40 1.13 5.31 0.26
N VAL A 41 1.80 5.17 1.39
CA VAL A 41 1.43 5.81 2.66
C VAL A 41 2.66 6.43 3.28
N LEU A 42 2.47 7.44 4.13
CA LEU A 42 3.54 7.93 4.98
C LEU A 42 2.97 8.04 6.39
N SER A 43 3.64 7.41 7.36
CA SER A 43 3.22 7.42 8.76
C SER A 43 4.37 6.96 9.66
N PRO A 44 4.47 7.41 10.91
CA PRO A 44 5.38 6.79 11.86
C PRO A 44 5.08 5.29 12.00
N TRP A 45 6.12 4.47 12.08
CA TRP A 45 5.94 3.03 12.28
C TRP A 45 5.62 2.72 13.75
N ASP A 46 4.39 2.33 14.03
CA ASP A 46 3.91 1.98 15.38
C ASP A 46 3.33 0.55 15.47
N ILE A 47 3.61 -0.29 14.48
CA ILE A 47 3.12 -1.68 14.41
C ILE A 47 4.22 -2.71 14.74
N PRO A 48 3.87 -3.94 15.18
CA PRO A 48 4.83 -5.01 15.40
C PRO A 48 5.60 -5.36 14.12
N ILE A 49 6.79 -5.96 14.28
CA ILE A 49 7.65 -6.35 13.17
C ILE A 49 7.76 -7.87 13.14
N ASP A 50 7.45 -8.48 11.99
CA ASP A 50 7.62 -9.92 11.78
C ASP A 50 9.00 -10.23 11.20
N GLU A 51 9.45 -9.40 10.27
CA GLU A 51 10.67 -9.61 9.52
C GLU A 51 11.38 -8.29 9.24
N THR A 52 12.71 -8.35 9.14
CA THR A 52 13.50 -7.20 8.76
C THR A 52 14.60 -7.57 7.79
N LEU A 53 14.89 -6.68 6.84
CA LEU A 53 15.92 -6.86 5.83
C LEU A 53 16.83 -5.63 5.81
N LYS A 54 18.15 -5.82 5.96
CA LYS A 54 19.12 -4.73 5.86
C LYS A 54 19.50 -4.49 4.39
N ILE A 55 19.36 -3.26 3.93
CA ILE A 55 19.75 -2.80 2.58
C ILE A 55 20.64 -1.57 2.73
N GLY A 56 21.96 -1.75 2.58
CA GLY A 56 22.94 -0.71 2.87
C GLY A 56 22.82 -0.26 4.34
N ASP A 57 22.60 1.04 4.52
CA ASP A 57 22.44 1.67 5.85
C ASP A 57 20.98 1.72 6.32
N VAL A 58 20.04 1.28 5.49
CA VAL A 58 18.60 1.27 5.81
C VAL A 58 18.16 -0.14 6.16
N LYS A 59 17.22 -0.25 7.10
CA LYS A 59 16.56 -1.50 7.47
C LYS A 59 15.11 -1.45 7.02
N LEU A 60 14.73 -2.31 6.08
CA LEU A 60 13.32 -2.54 5.76
C LEU A 60 12.68 -3.39 6.87
N MET A 61 11.44 -3.06 7.20
CA MET A 61 10.64 -3.74 8.20
C MET A 61 9.33 -4.19 7.57
N TYR A 62 8.92 -5.40 7.93
CA TYR A 62 7.72 -6.02 7.38
C TYR A 62 6.82 -6.49 8.50
N ARG A 63 5.52 -6.31 8.27
CA ARG A 63 4.46 -6.89 9.09
C ARG A 63 3.42 -7.50 8.15
N ARG A 64 3.01 -8.73 8.42
CA ARG A 64 2.05 -9.46 7.60
C ARG A 64 0.83 -9.80 8.45
N GLU A 65 -0.34 -9.44 7.94
CA GLU A 65 -1.61 -9.69 8.62
C GLU A 65 -2.67 -10.21 7.65
N VAL A 66 -3.72 -10.80 8.20
CA VAL A 66 -4.93 -11.16 7.45
C VAL A 66 -6.06 -10.27 7.94
N ILE A 67 -6.52 -9.36 7.09
CA ILE A 67 -7.60 -8.41 7.39
C ILE A 67 -8.67 -8.58 6.32
N ASN A 68 -9.92 -8.83 6.73
CA ASN A 68 -11.06 -9.10 5.84
C ASN A 68 -10.78 -10.22 4.82
N ASN A 69 -10.16 -11.32 5.27
CA ASN A 69 -9.72 -12.47 4.44
C ASN A 69 -8.72 -12.13 3.33
N LEU A 70 -8.15 -10.92 3.33
CA LEU A 70 -7.08 -10.53 2.42
C LEU A 70 -5.75 -10.59 3.17
N LYS A 71 -4.66 -10.88 2.44
CA LYS A 71 -3.30 -10.79 2.99
C LYS A 71 -2.81 -9.36 2.83
N TRP A 72 -2.38 -8.77 3.93
CA TRP A 72 -1.82 -7.42 4.01
C TRP A 72 -0.35 -7.53 4.40
N GLU A 73 0.50 -6.81 3.69
CA GLU A 73 1.91 -6.63 4.02
C GLU A 73 2.19 -5.14 4.19
N PHE A 74 2.56 -4.75 5.40
CA PHE A 74 2.99 -3.40 5.73
C PHE A 74 4.51 -3.34 5.56
N VAL A 75 4.97 -2.34 4.82
CA VAL A 75 6.39 -2.16 4.49
C VAL A 75 6.84 -0.81 5.00
N GLY A 76 7.85 -0.84 5.87
CA GLY A 76 8.45 0.34 6.46
C GLY A 76 9.96 0.32 6.29
N TYR A 77 10.58 1.43 6.67
CA TYR A 77 12.02 1.54 6.76
C TYR A 77 12.45 2.18 8.08
N ASP A 78 13.69 1.91 8.45
CA ASP A 78 14.41 2.50 9.57
C ASP A 78 15.82 2.85 9.10
N ASP A 79 16.16 4.14 9.10
CA ASP A 79 17.49 4.66 8.74
C ASP A 79 18.33 5.06 9.98
N GLY A 80 17.86 4.73 11.19
CA GLY A 80 18.45 5.11 12.47
C GLY A 80 18.05 6.51 12.95
N VAL A 81 17.47 7.35 12.10
CA VAL A 81 16.95 8.69 12.45
C VAL A 81 15.43 8.72 12.37
N ARG A 82 14.87 8.11 11.33
CA ARG A 82 13.44 8.01 11.05
C ARG A 82 13.03 6.56 10.93
N ARG A 83 11.80 6.31 11.36
CA ARG A 83 11.16 5.01 11.26
C ARG A 83 9.72 5.20 10.79
N GLU A 84 9.46 4.82 9.54
CA GLU A 84 8.21 5.15 8.86
C GLU A 84 7.62 3.95 8.12
N LEU A 85 6.30 3.83 8.16
CA LEU A 85 5.50 3.04 7.23
C LEU A 85 5.43 3.79 5.90
N ILE A 86 5.83 3.14 4.82
CA ILE A 86 5.92 3.74 3.47
C ILE A 86 4.99 3.10 2.45
N SER A 87 4.56 1.87 2.69
CA SER A 87 3.65 1.18 1.78
C SER A 87 2.81 0.13 2.49
N ILE A 88 1.57 -0.03 2.03
CA ILE A 88 0.72 -1.15 2.38
C ILE A 88 0.42 -1.93 1.10
N ARG A 89 0.72 -3.22 1.11
CA ARG A 89 0.49 -4.13 -0.01
C ARG A 89 -0.64 -5.09 0.33
N ILE A 90 -1.65 -5.14 -0.51
CA ILE A 90 -2.81 -6.01 -0.33
C ILE A 90 -2.86 -6.96 -1.52
N PHE A 91 -2.86 -8.27 -1.23
CA PHE A 91 -3.00 -9.29 -2.26
C PHE A 91 -4.48 -9.49 -2.56
N VAL A 92 -4.88 -9.16 -3.79
CA VAL A 92 -6.26 -9.22 -4.26
C VAL A 92 -6.39 -10.23 -5.40
N GLY A 93 -7.52 -10.93 -5.43
CA GLY A 93 -7.84 -11.88 -6.50
C GLY A 93 -8.51 -11.22 -7.72
N LYS A 94 -8.68 -11.99 -8.79
CA LYS A 94 -9.30 -11.57 -10.07
C LYS A 94 -10.72 -10.99 -10.00
N GLY A 95 -11.39 -11.04 -8.84
CA GLY A 95 -12.78 -10.59 -8.65
C GLY A 95 -12.95 -9.15 -8.15
N PHE A 96 -11.86 -8.42 -7.92
CA PHE A 96 -11.94 -7.03 -7.46
C PHE A 96 -12.13 -6.08 -8.64
N ASP A 97 -13.25 -5.35 -8.66
CA ASP A 97 -13.45 -4.24 -9.58
C ASP A 97 -12.81 -2.95 -9.06
N ASP A 98 -12.78 -1.92 -9.92
CA ASP A 98 -12.17 -0.64 -9.56
C ASP A 98 -12.86 0.05 -8.38
N SER A 99 -14.15 -0.22 -8.14
CA SER A 99 -14.88 0.35 -7.00
C SER A 99 -14.39 -0.26 -5.69
N ALA A 100 -14.28 -1.59 -5.64
CA ALA A 100 -13.76 -2.32 -4.49
C ALA A 100 -12.29 -1.96 -4.21
N ILE A 101 -11.47 -1.80 -5.25
CA ILE A 101 -10.07 -1.35 -5.09
C ILE A 101 -10.02 0.07 -4.53
N LYS A 102 -10.83 1.01 -5.03
CA LYS A 102 -10.89 2.38 -4.49
C LYS A 102 -11.29 2.39 -3.02
N GLU A 103 -12.26 1.57 -2.61
CA GLU A 103 -12.64 1.44 -1.20
C GLU A 103 -11.50 0.93 -0.33
N LEU A 104 -10.74 -0.09 -0.79
CA LEU A 104 -9.55 -0.57 -0.09
C LEU A 104 -8.51 0.54 0.09
N ILE A 105 -8.24 1.31 -0.97
CA ILE A 105 -7.31 2.44 -0.92
C ILE A 105 -7.76 3.48 0.11
N ILE A 106 -9.03 3.91 0.02
CA ILE A 106 -9.58 4.92 0.93
C ILE A 106 -9.50 4.45 2.38
N ASN A 107 -9.87 3.20 2.65
CA ASN A 107 -9.85 2.63 4.00
C ASN A 107 -8.43 2.52 4.55
N ALA A 108 -7.48 2.03 3.75
CA ALA A 108 -6.09 1.93 4.16
C ALA A 108 -5.48 3.32 4.44
N VAL A 109 -5.67 4.28 3.54
CA VAL A 109 -5.15 5.64 3.70
C VAL A 109 -5.76 6.31 4.93
N LYS A 110 -7.08 6.22 5.13
CA LYS A 110 -7.77 6.78 6.32
C LYS A 110 -7.28 6.17 7.63
N THR A 111 -6.96 4.88 7.63
CA THR A 111 -6.57 4.16 8.85
C THR A 111 -5.10 4.40 9.20
N TYR A 112 -4.22 4.40 8.19
CA TYR A 112 -2.78 4.30 8.41
C TYR A 112 -1.97 5.55 8.04
N SER A 113 -2.51 6.47 7.24
CA SER A 113 -1.81 7.71 6.91
C SER A 113 -1.99 8.76 8.01
N ARG A 114 -0.90 9.16 8.67
CA ARG A 114 -0.93 10.12 9.79
C ARG A 114 -0.27 11.46 9.50
N TYR A 115 0.45 11.62 8.40
CA TYR A 115 0.96 12.94 8.00
C TYR A 115 -0.17 13.75 7.36
N ARG A 116 -0.64 14.75 8.11
CA ARG A 116 -1.61 15.76 7.66
C ARG A 116 -0.90 16.90 6.95
#